data_AF-M0NQ21-F1
#
_entry.id   AF-M0NQ21-F1
#
_cell.length_a   1.000
_cell.length_b   1.000
_cell.length_c   1.000
_cell.angle_alpha   90.00
_cell.angle_beta   90.00
_cell.angle_gamma   90.00
#
_symmetry.space_group_name_H-M   'P 1'
#
loop_
_entity.id
_entity.type
_entity.pdbx_description
1 polymer ?
#
loop_
_entity_poly.entity_id
_entity_poly.type
_entity_poly.pdbx_seq_one_letter_code
_entity_poly.pdbx_strand_id
1 'polypeptide(L)'
;MVTTRGRLDADDPTERSGSWDVDGADAVVLFVHGLGADAESARDQAYTARLGLAAATGAATETDAPPVVGYSWASNVDWGPAKRTADANAAPLADWLAAWADDDGRPIHLFAHSLGARVTGAALRELAARGRTDALASVSLFGGAIPNDSVGADGRYGSAIAAVDAPVFNFHSRNDRVLGWVYRASDRTRAVGHGGLAASMSAPAGYADVDVTDLVADHYSYVEPEEGCLSRVVGRIGVE
;
A
#
# COMPACT_ATOMS: atom_id res chain seq x y z
N MET A 1 2.55 -6.64 13.50
CA MET A 1 2.58 -5.22 13.04
C MET A 1 4.02 -4.71 13.05
N VAL A 2 4.39 -3.90 12.07
CA VAL A 2 5.54 -2.97 12.11
C VAL A 2 4.99 -1.59 12.46
N THR A 3 5.66 -0.80 13.29
CA THR A 3 5.18 0.55 13.65
C THR A 3 6.29 1.60 13.69
N THR A 4 5.95 2.81 13.26
CA THR A 4 6.77 4.03 13.42
C THR A 4 6.11 5.09 14.32
N ARG A 5 4.95 4.76 14.90
CA ARG A 5 4.19 5.68 15.75
C ARG A 5 5.01 6.16 16.94
N GLY A 6 5.27 7.48 16.99
CA GLY A 6 6.06 8.09 18.05
C GLY A 6 7.57 7.80 17.97
N ARG A 7 8.06 7.29 16.82
CA ARG A 7 9.43 6.80 16.66
C ARG A 7 10.18 7.37 15.46
N LEU A 8 9.58 8.30 14.71
CA LEU A 8 10.22 8.83 13.48
C LEU A 8 11.55 9.54 13.72
N ASP A 9 11.80 10.03 14.95
CA ASP A 9 13.05 10.68 15.34
C ASP A 9 14.03 9.71 16.04
N ALA A 10 13.72 8.42 16.12
CA ALA A 10 14.60 7.41 16.71
C ALA A 10 15.65 6.91 15.71
N ASP A 11 16.81 6.47 16.21
CA ASP A 11 17.87 5.87 15.38
C ASP A 11 17.38 4.61 14.65
N ASP A 12 16.53 3.80 15.31
CA ASP A 12 15.75 2.73 14.69
C ASP A 12 14.24 3.06 14.79
N PRO A 13 13.68 3.67 13.73
CA PRO A 13 12.32 4.19 13.74
C PRO A 13 11.26 3.10 13.62
N THR A 14 11.62 1.87 13.24
CA THR A 14 10.66 0.77 13.06
C THR A 14 10.68 -0.21 14.23
N GLU A 15 9.50 -0.60 14.71
CA GLU A 15 9.38 -1.58 15.78
C GLU A 15 8.40 -2.69 15.40
N ARG A 16 8.80 -3.95 15.64
CA ARG A 16 7.92 -5.12 15.49
C ARG A 16 7.10 -5.30 16.76
N SER A 17 5.79 -5.51 16.61
CA SER A 17 4.87 -5.79 17.72
C SER A 17 3.80 -6.83 17.35
N GLY A 18 3.28 -7.51 18.38
CA GLY A 18 2.34 -8.64 18.22
C GLY A 18 3.04 -9.97 17.96
N SER A 19 2.25 -11.02 17.70
CA SER A 19 2.79 -12.28 17.19
C SER A 19 3.25 -12.09 15.74
N TRP A 20 4.42 -12.65 15.44
CA TRP A 20 5.02 -12.69 14.10
C TRP A 20 5.16 -14.15 13.70
N ASP A 21 4.02 -14.84 13.63
CA ASP A 21 3.99 -16.21 13.15
C ASP A 21 3.89 -16.18 11.62
N VAL A 22 5.04 -15.98 10.99
CA VAL A 22 5.22 -16.00 9.54
C VAL A 22 6.05 -17.20 9.09
N ASP A 23 6.39 -18.08 10.04
CA ASP A 23 7.20 -19.25 9.78
C ASP A 23 6.40 -20.27 8.95
N GLY A 24 7.05 -20.81 7.91
CA GLY A 24 6.40 -21.73 6.98
C GLY A 24 5.58 -21.06 5.88
N ALA A 25 5.40 -19.73 5.89
CA ALA A 25 4.81 -19.02 4.76
C ALA A 25 5.83 -18.82 3.63
N ASP A 26 5.37 -18.89 2.37
CA ASP A 26 6.20 -18.66 1.19
C ASP A 26 6.34 -17.16 0.84
N ALA A 27 5.41 -16.33 1.30
CA ALA A 27 5.40 -14.89 1.09
C ALA A 27 4.71 -14.17 2.26
N VAL A 28 4.91 -12.86 2.36
CA VAL A 28 4.26 -11.99 3.35
C VAL A 28 3.55 -10.84 2.66
N VAL A 29 2.36 -10.48 3.12
CA VAL A 29 1.69 -9.25 2.70
C VAL A 29 1.94 -8.15 3.72
N LEU A 30 2.50 -7.02 3.29
CA LEU A 30 2.65 -5.84 4.13
C LEU A 30 1.50 -4.86 3.84
N PHE A 31 0.61 -4.64 4.81
CA PHE A 31 -0.53 -3.74 4.68
C PHE A 31 -0.25 -2.35 5.28
N VAL A 32 -0.21 -1.32 4.43
CA VAL A 32 0.00 0.09 4.80
C VAL A 32 -1.34 0.82 4.82
N HIS A 33 -1.81 1.20 6.01
CA HIS A 33 -3.12 1.83 6.19
C HIS A 33 -3.18 3.30 5.72
N GLY A 34 -4.41 3.81 5.58
CA GLY A 34 -4.72 5.17 5.16
C GLY A 34 -4.76 6.21 6.29
N LEU A 35 -5.40 7.35 6.02
CA LEU A 35 -5.64 8.46 6.96
C LEU A 35 -6.59 8.04 8.09
N GLY A 36 -6.41 8.61 9.29
CA GLY A 36 -7.40 8.55 10.36
C GLY A 36 -7.29 7.32 11.25
N ALA A 37 -6.44 6.35 10.92
CA ALA A 37 -6.23 5.18 11.75
C ALA A 37 -5.33 5.54 12.93
N ASP A 38 -5.76 5.21 14.15
CA ASP A 38 -4.90 5.06 15.32
C ASP A 38 -4.28 3.65 15.35
N ALA A 39 -3.62 3.27 16.45
CA ALA A 39 -2.92 1.99 16.52
C ALA A 39 -3.86 0.78 16.49
N GLU A 40 -5.07 0.90 17.05
CA GLU A 40 -6.09 -0.15 17.06
C GLU A 40 -6.74 -0.26 15.68
N SER A 41 -7.22 0.85 15.14
CA SER A 41 -7.81 0.90 13.79
C SER A 41 -6.84 0.40 12.71
N ALA A 42 -5.54 0.68 12.86
CA ALA A 42 -4.52 0.16 11.95
C ALA A 42 -4.37 -1.37 12.01
N ARG A 43 -4.52 -1.97 13.20
CA ARG A 43 -4.51 -3.42 13.37
C ARG A 43 -5.78 -4.02 12.79
N ASP A 44 -6.93 -3.42 13.06
CA ASP A 44 -8.22 -3.90 12.56
C ASP A 44 -8.25 -3.88 11.03
N GLN A 45 -7.78 -2.82 10.38
CA GLN A 45 -7.69 -2.78 8.92
C GLN A 45 -6.74 -3.82 8.33
N ALA A 46 -5.59 -4.07 8.98
CA ALA A 46 -4.68 -5.14 8.56
C ALA A 46 -5.31 -6.53 8.73
N TYR A 47 -6.11 -6.71 9.78
CA TYR A 47 -6.87 -7.94 10.01
C TYR A 47 -8.01 -8.12 8.99
N THR A 48 -8.74 -7.05 8.63
CA THR A 48 -9.70 -7.06 7.53
C THR A 48 -9.04 -7.50 6.22
N ALA A 49 -7.87 -6.93 5.90
CA ALA A 49 -7.11 -7.33 4.71
C ALA A 49 -6.68 -8.81 4.76
N ARG A 50 -6.36 -9.35 5.94
CA ARG A 50 -6.08 -10.79 6.12
C ARG A 50 -7.29 -11.66 5.83
N LEU A 51 -8.44 -11.32 6.40
CA LEU A 51 -9.69 -12.05 6.17
C LEU A 51 -10.09 -11.99 4.68
N GLY A 52 -9.97 -10.81 4.07
CA GLY A 52 -10.27 -10.64 2.66
C GLY A 52 -9.31 -11.41 1.75
N LEU A 53 -8.02 -11.48 2.11
CA LEU A 53 -7.04 -12.26 1.35
C LEU A 53 -7.35 -13.76 1.44
N ALA A 54 -7.62 -14.26 2.65
CA ALA A 54 -7.99 -15.67 2.85
C ALA A 54 -9.25 -16.05 2.07
N ALA A 55 -10.27 -15.18 2.05
CA ALA A 55 -11.46 -15.39 1.23
C ALA A 55 -11.13 -15.39 -0.28
N ALA A 56 -10.24 -14.50 -0.73
CA ALA A 56 -9.85 -14.36 -2.13
C ALA A 56 -8.99 -15.51 -2.66
N THR A 57 -8.16 -16.14 -1.82
CA THR A 57 -7.37 -17.33 -2.16
C THR A 57 -8.14 -18.63 -2.01
N GLY A 58 -9.34 -18.61 -1.44
CA GLY A 58 -10.11 -19.82 -1.15
C GLY A 58 -9.50 -20.67 -0.03
N ALA A 59 -8.72 -20.03 0.85
CA ALA A 59 -8.09 -20.66 2.00
C ALA A 59 -9.14 -21.29 2.92
N ALA A 60 -8.86 -22.50 3.43
CA ALA A 60 -9.77 -23.18 4.36
C ALA A 60 -9.80 -22.49 5.73
N THR A 61 -8.67 -21.91 6.12
CA THR A 61 -8.47 -21.11 7.34
C THR A 61 -7.69 -19.84 7.03
N GLU A 62 -7.79 -18.82 7.90
CA GLU A 62 -7.03 -17.56 7.76
C GLU A 62 -5.49 -17.71 7.86
N THR A 63 -5.00 -18.91 8.19
CA THR A 63 -3.58 -19.25 8.25
C THR A 63 -3.08 -19.95 7.00
N ASP A 64 -3.98 -20.37 6.10
CA ASP A 64 -3.57 -21.02 4.83
C ASP A 64 -3.26 -19.99 3.73
N ALA A 65 -3.67 -18.73 3.93
CA ALA A 65 -3.27 -17.60 3.06
C ALA A 65 -2.01 -16.91 3.62
N PRO A 66 -1.25 -16.18 2.79
CA PRO A 66 -0.07 -15.48 3.27
C PRO A 66 -0.37 -14.56 4.46
N PRO A 67 0.50 -14.53 5.48
CA PRO A 67 0.32 -13.68 6.64
C PRO A 67 0.31 -12.21 6.24
N VAL A 68 -0.63 -11.45 6.81
CA VAL A 68 -0.71 -10.00 6.63
C VAL A 68 -0.10 -9.30 7.84
N VAL A 69 0.97 -8.55 7.61
CA VAL A 69 1.61 -7.68 8.60
C VAL A 69 1.19 -6.25 8.33
N GLY A 70 0.52 -5.59 9.29
CA GLY A 70 0.21 -4.17 9.16
C GLY A 70 1.42 -3.27 9.45
N TYR A 71 1.62 -2.24 8.63
CA TYR A 71 2.55 -1.12 8.84
C TYR A 71 1.79 0.07 9.44
N SER A 72 2.03 0.33 10.72
CA SER A 72 1.31 1.32 11.53
C SER A 72 2.10 2.63 11.64
N TRP A 73 1.52 3.71 11.15
CA TRP A 73 2.15 5.04 11.14
C TRP A 73 1.17 6.11 11.63
N ALA A 74 1.67 7.24 12.16
CA ALA A 74 0.82 8.24 12.80
C ALA A 74 -0.03 9.03 11.77
N SER A 75 -1.21 8.50 11.47
CA SER A 75 -2.14 9.03 10.46
C SER A 75 -3.44 9.61 11.05
N ASN A 76 -3.68 9.43 12.35
CA ASN A 76 -4.84 9.91 13.11
C ASN A 76 -4.73 11.40 13.47
N VAL A 77 -4.39 12.20 12.47
CA VAL A 77 -4.25 13.67 12.54
C VAL A 77 -4.85 14.27 11.27
N ASP A 78 -4.97 15.59 11.24
CA ASP A 78 -5.49 16.28 10.06
C ASP A 78 -4.67 15.97 8.79
N TRP A 79 -5.34 16.13 7.65
CA TRP A 79 -4.82 15.80 6.31
C TRP A 79 -3.40 16.32 6.01
N GLY A 80 -3.15 17.60 6.30
CA GLY A 80 -1.85 18.24 6.04
C GLY A 80 -0.70 17.62 6.85
N PRO A 81 -0.82 17.56 8.19
CA PRO A 81 0.10 16.81 9.04
C PRO A 81 0.27 15.36 8.63
N ALA A 82 -0.82 14.62 8.35
CA ALA A 82 -0.74 13.22 7.96
C ALA A 82 0.07 13.02 6.67
N LYS A 83 -0.07 13.91 5.68
CA LYS A 83 0.76 13.89 4.46
C LYS A 83 2.25 14.05 4.75
N ARG A 84 2.62 14.93 5.69
CA ARG A 84 4.02 15.10 6.10
C ARG A 84 4.53 13.87 6.83
N THR A 85 3.74 13.29 7.73
CA THR A 85 4.10 12.03 8.39
C THR A 85 4.25 10.90 7.37
N ALA A 86 3.40 10.85 6.35
CA ALA A 86 3.52 9.86 5.29
C ALA A 86 4.82 10.01 4.49
N ASP A 87 5.22 11.24 4.13
CA ASP A 87 6.52 11.49 3.51
C ASP A 87 7.69 11.16 4.46
N ALA A 88 7.55 11.43 5.76
CA ALA A 88 8.57 11.11 6.77
C ALA A 88 8.76 9.60 6.99
N ASN A 89 7.80 8.77 6.59
CA ASN A 89 7.91 7.32 6.62
C ASN A 89 8.68 6.74 5.41
N ALA A 90 9.14 7.57 4.47
CA ALA A 90 9.85 7.11 3.28
C ALA A 90 11.10 6.28 3.61
N ALA A 91 12.02 6.85 4.38
CA ALA A 91 13.24 6.16 4.80
C ALA A 91 12.95 4.99 5.75
N PRO A 92 12.16 5.15 6.85
CA PRO A 92 11.83 4.04 7.74
C PRO A 92 11.24 2.81 7.04
N LEU A 93 10.28 3.00 6.11
CA LEU A 93 9.70 1.87 5.38
C LEU A 93 10.71 1.25 4.40
N ALA A 94 11.48 2.08 3.69
CA ALA A 94 12.50 1.57 2.77
C ALA A 94 13.62 0.81 3.50
N ASP A 95 14.06 1.30 4.66
CA ASP A 95 15.04 0.63 5.52
C ASP A 95 14.53 -0.72 6.00
N TRP A 96 13.28 -0.78 6.46
CA TRP A 96 12.68 -2.03 6.93
C TRP A 96 12.51 -3.06 5.80
N LEU A 97 12.08 -2.63 4.61
CA LEU A 97 11.95 -3.51 3.43
C LEU A 97 13.31 -4.05 2.97
N ALA A 98 14.33 -3.18 2.94
CA ALA A 98 15.68 -3.56 2.59
C ALA A 98 16.27 -4.56 3.59
N ALA A 99 16.12 -4.31 4.89
CA ALA A 99 16.55 -5.22 5.95
C ALA A 99 15.80 -6.55 5.89
N TRP A 100 14.50 -6.55 5.63
CA TRP A 100 13.74 -7.79 5.43
C TRP A 100 14.28 -8.62 4.28
N ALA A 101 14.57 -7.99 3.13
CA ALA A 101 15.13 -8.67 1.98
C ALA A 101 16.52 -9.27 2.25
N ASP A 102 17.32 -8.62 3.12
CA ASP A 102 18.66 -9.10 3.49
C ASP A 102 18.62 -10.21 4.55
N ASP A 103 17.73 -10.12 5.54
CA ASP A 103 17.71 -11.00 6.71
C ASP A 103 16.78 -12.22 6.54
N ASP A 104 15.59 -12.02 5.96
CA ASP A 104 14.54 -13.04 5.85
C ASP A 104 14.37 -13.50 4.38
N GLY A 105 14.35 -12.54 3.46
CA GLY A 105 14.36 -12.79 2.02
C GLY A 105 13.04 -13.29 1.42
N ARG A 106 12.01 -13.59 2.23
CA ARG A 106 10.70 -13.99 1.69
C ARG A 106 10.08 -12.83 0.88
N PRO A 107 9.45 -13.12 -0.28
CA PRO A 107 8.71 -12.15 -1.07
C PRO A 107 7.72 -11.30 -0.24
N ILE A 108 7.81 -9.97 -0.36
CA ILE A 108 6.80 -9.05 0.17
C ILE A 108 5.88 -8.56 -0.94
N HIS A 109 4.59 -8.78 -0.76
CA HIS A 109 3.53 -8.12 -1.51
C HIS A 109 3.01 -6.93 -0.70
N LEU A 110 3.26 -5.71 -1.15
CA LEU A 110 2.86 -4.51 -0.42
C LEU A 110 1.47 -4.04 -0.83
N PHE A 111 0.55 -4.00 0.13
CA PHE A 111 -0.81 -3.49 -0.03
C PHE A 111 -0.91 -2.12 0.63
N ALA A 112 -1.30 -1.08 -0.11
CA ALA A 112 -1.39 0.27 0.41
C ALA A 112 -2.76 0.87 0.17
N HIS A 113 -3.48 1.19 1.25
CA HIS A 113 -4.80 1.79 1.17
C HIS A 113 -4.73 3.31 1.29
N SER A 114 -5.47 4.02 0.43
CA SER A 114 -5.70 5.46 0.57
C SER A 114 -4.39 6.26 0.68
N LEU A 115 -4.20 7.02 1.76
CA LEU A 115 -2.98 7.82 2.01
C LEU A 115 -1.74 6.95 2.24
N GLY A 116 -1.89 5.66 2.53
CA GLY A 116 -0.80 4.68 2.52
C GLY A 116 -0.06 4.65 1.18
N ALA A 117 -0.73 4.95 0.06
CA ALA A 117 -0.09 5.09 -1.25
C ALA A 117 0.98 6.20 -1.28
N ARG A 118 0.84 7.26 -0.47
CA ARG A 118 1.86 8.31 -0.34
C ARG A 118 3.09 7.81 0.39
N VAL A 119 2.90 7.01 1.45
CA VAL A 119 3.98 6.34 2.20
C VAL A 119 4.75 5.44 1.26
N THR A 120 4.03 4.55 0.55
CA THR A 120 4.59 3.61 -0.41
C THR A 120 5.35 4.32 -1.53
N GLY A 121 4.73 5.28 -2.21
CA GLY A 121 5.40 6.01 -3.29
C GLY A 121 6.67 6.74 -2.83
N ALA A 122 6.68 7.27 -1.60
CA ALA A 122 7.87 7.89 -1.03
C ALA A 122 8.96 6.86 -0.71
N ALA A 123 8.60 5.70 -0.15
CA ALA A 123 9.54 4.60 0.11
C ALA A 123 10.12 3.98 -1.16
N LEU A 124 9.33 3.84 -2.23
CA LEU A 124 9.84 3.38 -3.54
C LEU A 124 10.94 4.31 -4.08
N ARG A 125 10.81 5.63 -3.87
CA ARG A 125 11.87 6.59 -4.25
C ARG A 125 13.15 6.37 -3.46
N GLU A 126 13.05 6.08 -2.17
CA GLU A 126 14.21 5.76 -1.32
C GLU A 126 14.88 4.45 -1.74
N LEU A 127 14.09 3.39 -1.97
CA LEU A 127 14.59 2.10 -2.46
C LEU A 127 15.33 2.25 -3.79
N ALA A 128 14.70 2.93 -4.76
CA ALA A 128 15.30 3.17 -6.08
C ALA A 128 16.58 4.01 -5.98
N ALA A 129 16.60 5.06 -5.16
CA ALA A 129 17.79 5.90 -4.96
C ALA A 129 18.96 5.13 -4.35
N ARG A 130 18.68 4.08 -3.58
CA ARG A 130 19.68 3.21 -2.93
C ARG A 130 20.03 1.97 -3.76
N GLY A 131 19.40 1.79 -4.92
CA GLY A 131 19.58 0.61 -5.76
C GLY A 131 19.00 -0.69 -5.18
N ARG A 132 18.05 -0.59 -4.23
CA ARG A 132 17.34 -1.73 -3.62
C ARG A 132 16.05 -2.03 -4.40
N THR A 133 16.19 -2.31 -5.69
CA THR A 133 15.05 -2.43 -6.63
C THR A 133 14.26 -3.73 -6.48
N ASP A 134 14.86 -4.72 -5.83
CA ASP A 134 14.38 -6.10 -5.65
C ASP A 134 13.70 -6.36 -4.30
N ALA A 135 13.57 -5.34 -3.45
CA ALA A 135 13.06 -5.47 -2.08
C ALA A 135 11.56 -5.84 -1.97
N LEU A 136 10.84 -5.85 -3.09
CA LEU A 136 9.40 -6.10 -3.15
C LEU A 136 9.08 -7.05 -4.31
N ALA A 137 8.07 -7.91 -4.11
CA ALA A 137 7.56 -8.80 -5.14
C ALA A 137 6.39 -8.19 -5.91
N SER A 138 5.56 -7.35 -5.26
CA SER A 138 4.57 -6.51 -5.93
C SER A 138 4.12 -5.34 -5.05
N VAL A 139 3.49 -4.33 -5.68
CA VAL A 139 2.83 -3.22 -5.01
C VAL A 139 1.40 -3.10 -5.51
N SER A 140 0.43 -3.06 -4.59
CA SER A 140 -0.99 -2.84 -4.90
C SER A 140 -1.49 -1.61 -4.14
N LEU A 141 -1.85 -0.56 -4.86
CA LEU A 141 -2.44 0.67 -4.33
C LEU A 141 -3.97 0.57 -4.42
N PHE A 142 -4.65 0.63 -3.28
CA PHE A 142 -6.11 0.55 -3.17
C PHE A 142 -6.68 1.93 -2.90
N GLY A 143 -7.40 2.51 -3.86
CA GLY A 143 -7.94 3.86 -3.70
C GLY A 143 -6.85 4.88 -3.36
N GLY A 144 -5.70 4.83 -4.04
CA GLY A 144 -4.53 5.64 -3.70
C GLY A 144 -4.82 7.15 -3.60
N ALA A 145 -4.59 7.73 -2.43
CA ALA A 145 -4.83 9.15 -2.14
C ALA A 145 -3.58 10.01 -2.44
N ILE A 146 -3.09 9.89 -3.67
CA ILE A 146 -1.99 10.67 -4.25
C ILE A 146 -2.45 11.32 -5.56
N PRO A 147 -1.83 12.43 -6.01
CA PRO A 147 -2.20 13.05 -7.26
C PRO A 147 -2.08 12.07 -8.42
N ASN A 148 -3.06 12.05 -9.32
CA ASN A 148 -3.09 11.06 -10.40
C ASN A 148 -1.97 11.22 -11.45
N ASP A 149 -1.35 12.39 -11.54
CA ASP A 149 -0.16 12.64 -12.34
C ASP A 149 1.13 12.15 -11.65
N SER A 150 1.10 11.96 -10.33
CA SER A 150 2.31 11.62 -9.56
C SER A 150 2.88 10.24 -9.89
N VAL A 151 2.07 9.33 -10.40
CA VAL A 151 2.50 7.99 -10.83
C VAL A 151 2.83 7.91 -12.33
N GLY A 152 2.62 8.99 -13.10
CA GLY A 152 3.02 9.05 -14.50
C GLY A 152 4.54 9.05 -14.64
N ALA A 153 5.06 8.75 -15.84
CA ALA A 153 6.50 8.60 -16.09
C ALA A 153 7.33 9.82 -15.62
N ASP A 154 6.84 11.04 -15.89
CA ASP A 154 7.46 12.30 -15.45
C ASP A 154 6.91 12.82 -14.10
N GLY A 155 6.05 12.02 -13.45
CA GLY A 155 5.45 12.32 -12.16
C GLY A 155 6.41 12.08 -10.99
N ARG A 156 6.01 12.55 -9.80
CA ARG A 156 6.82 12.47 -8.56
C ARG A 156 7.40 11.07 -8.29
N TYR A 157 6.64 10.02 -8.58
CA TYR A 157 6.97 8.62 -8.30
C TYR A 157 7.33 7.83 -9.57
N GLY A 158 7.15 8.39 -10.76
CA GLY A 158 7.28 7.67 -12.03
C GLY A 158 8.63 7.00 -12.23
N SER A 159 9.72 7.74 -12.01
CA SER A 159 11.07 7.21 -12.14
C SER A 159 11.38 6.08 -11.15
N ALA A 160 10.82 6.14 -9.94
CA ALA A 160 11.01 5.11 -8.93
C ALA A 160 10.18 3.85 -9.25
N ILE A 161 8.94 4.03 -9.70
CA ILE A 161 8.09 2.93 -10.17
C ILE A 161 8.74 2.20 -11.35
N ALA A 162 9.33 2.94 -12.29
CA ALA A 162 10.04 2.34 -13.43
C ALA A 162 11.35 1.64 -13.04
N ALA A 163 11.93 1.96 -11.89
CA ALA A 163 13.23 1.45 -11.45
C ALA A 163 13.12 0.20 -10.57
N VAL A 164 12.04 0.04 -9.81
CA VAL A 164 11.84 -1.17 -8.99
C VAL A 164 11.45 -2.35 -9.86
N ASP A 165 11.90 -3.55 -9.47
CA ASP A 165 11.63 -4.79 -10.21
C ASP A 165 10.18 -5.27 -10.00
N ALA A 166 9.54 -4.82 -8.91
CA ALA A 166 8.17 -5.14 -8.55
C ALA A 166 7.16 -4.45 -9.49
N PRO A 167 6.14 -5.16 -10.00
CA PRO A 167 5.01 -4.51 -10.67
C PRO A 167 4.20 -3.67 -9.67
N VAL A 168 3.76 -2.50 -10.11
CA VAL A 168 2.95 -1.55 -9.33
C VAL A 168 1.56 -1.42 -9.95
N PHE A 169 0.56 -1.91 -9.23
CA PHE A 169 -0.84 -1.86 -9.65
C PHE A 169 -1.60 -0.79 -8.89
N ASN A 170 -2.36 0.04 -9.60
CA ASN A 170 -3.32 0.97 -9.00
C ASN A 170 -4.74 0.46 -9.21
N PHE A 171 -5.35 -0.03 -8.14
CA PHE A 171 -6.75 -0.44 -8.11
C PHE A 171 -7.61 0.79 -7.80
N HIS A 172 -8.38 1.25 -8.79
CA HIS A 172 -9.16 2.48 -8.70
C HIS A 172 -10.66 2.24 -8.90
N SER A 173 -11.49 3.04 -8.22
CA SER A 173 -12.94 2.97 -8.34
C SER A 173 -13.57 4.35 -8.51
N ARG A 174 -14.48 4.49 -9.49
CA ARG A 174 -15.30 5.69 -9.66
C ARG A 174 -16.37 5.83 -8.57
N ASN A 175 -16.66 4.75 -7.83
CA ASN A 175 -17.58 4.78 -6.68
C ASN A 175 -16.90 5.36 -5.43
N ASP A 176 -15.60 5.57 -5.45
CA ASP A 176 -14.85 6.19 -4.36
C ASP A 176 -15.13 7.69 -4.26
N ARG A 177 -16.19 8.01 -3.50
CA ARG A 177 -16.66 9.39 -3.30
C ARG A 177 -15.77 10.19 -2.37
N VAL A 178 -15.05 9.54 -1.44
CA VAL A 178 -14.11 10.21 -0.55
C VAL A 178 -13.01 10.84 -1.39
N LEU A 179 -12.42 10.07 -2.31
CA LEU A 179 -11.43 10.61 -3.24
C LEU A 179 -12.02 11.52 -4.31
N GLY A 180 -13.24 11.26 -4.76
CA GLY A 180 -13.92 12.12 -5.75
C GLY A 180 -14.17 13.55 -5.25
N TRP A 181 -14.44 13.72 -3.95
CA TRP A 181 -14.84 15.01 -3.37
C TRP A 181 -13.86 15.57 -2.36
N VAL A 182 -13.50 14.79 -1.32
CA VAL A 182 -12.71 15.29 -0.17
C VAL A 182 -11.26 15.54 -0.59
N TYR A 183 -10.68 14.61 -1.35
CA TYR A 183 -9.32 14.79 -1.88
C TYR A 183 -9.26 15.97 -2.86
N ARG A 184 -10.20 16.04 -3.81
CA ARG A 184 -10.25 17.14 -4.78
C ARG A 184 -10.45 18.50 -4.13
N ALA A 185 -11.25 18.57 -3.07
CA ALA A 185 -11.44 19.80 -2.30
C ALA A 185 -10.14 20.20 -1.56
N SER A 186 -9.42 19.23 -1.01
CA SER A 186 -8.21 19.46 -0.21
C SER A 186 -6.96 19.76 -1.05
N ASP A 187 -6.71 19.00 -2.12
CA ASP A 187 -5.48 19.06 -2.93
C ASP A 187 -5.68 19.73 -4.29
N ARG A 188 -6.91 20.10 -4.65
CA ARG A 188 -7.27 20.74 -5.93
C ARG A 188 -6.84 19.92 -7.17
N THR A 189 -6.63 18.62 -7.00
CA THR A 189 -6.30 17.67 -8.06
C THR A 189 -7.13 16.38 -7.91
N ARG A 190 -7.02 15.46 -8.88
CA ARG A 190 -7.71 14.16 -8.83
C ARG A 190 -6.80 13.13 -8.17
N ALA A 191 -7.36 12.29 -7.30
CA ALA A 191 -6.63 11.16 -6.75
C ALA A 191 -6.49 10.05 -7.79
N VAL A 192 -5.34 9.37 -7.81
CA VAL A 192 -5.11 8.21 -8.67
C VAL A 192 -6.10 7.08 -8.38
N GLY A 193 -6.50 6.91 -7.12
CA GLY A 193 -7.46 5.89 -6.69
C GLY A 193 -8.90 6.10 -7.14
N HIS A 194 -9.26 7.29 -7.62
CA HIS A 194 -10.61 7.53 -8.15
C HIS A 194 -10.71 7.30 -9.66
N GLY A 195 -9.67 7.65 -10.42
CA GLY A 195 -9.76 7.74 -11.87
C GLY A 195 -8.60 7.16 -12.66
N GLY A 196 -7.66 6.51 -12.00
CA GLY A 196 -6.41 6.05 -12.60
C GLY A 196 -5.44 7.18 -12.90
N LEU A 197 -4.34 6.84 -13.56
CA LEU A 197 -3.36 7.76 -14.12
C LEU A 197 -4.03 8.84 -14.97
N ALA A 198 -3.52 10.08 -14.89
CA ALA A 198 -4.02 11.17 -15.72
C ALA A 198 -3.86 10.82 -17.22
N ALA A 199 -4.95 10.95 -18.01
CA ALA A 199 -4.96 10.61 -19.44
C ALA A 199 -3.94 11.39 -20.30
N SER A 200 -3.43 12.52 -19.80
CA SER A 200 -2.37 13.31 -20.45
C SER A 200 -0.95 12.80 -20.17
N MET A 201 -0.80 11.79 -19.33
CA MET A 201 0.49 11.24 -18.88
C MET A 201 0.69 9.85 -19.46
N SER A 202 1.96 9.45 -19.62
CA SER A 202 2.33 8.08 -19.95
C SER A 202 2.60 7.27 -18.68
N ALA A 203 2.22 5.99 -18.67
CA ALA A 203 2.56 5.08 -17.59
C ALA A 203 4.07 4.78 -17.59
N PRO A 204 4.75 4.77 -16.42
CA PRO A 204 6.10 4.23 -16.32
C PRO A 204 6.10 2.71 -16.55
N ALA A 205 7.27 2.14 -16.84
CA ALA A 205 7.44 0.69 -16.90
C ALA A 205 7.02 0.05 -15.55
N GLY A 206 6.43 -1.15 -15.62
CA GLY A 206 5.97 -1.86 -14.42
C GLY A 206 4.67 -1.34 -13.78
N TYR A 207 4.10 -0.23 -14.26
CA TYR A 207 2.85 0.33 -13.73
C TYR A 207 1.62 -0.10 -14.54
N ALA A 208 0.52 -0.41 -13.86
CA ALA A 208 -0.79 -0.58 -14.50
C ALA A 208 -1.96 -0.13 -13.62
N ASP A 209 -2.90 0.56 -14.24
CA ASP A 209 -4.23 0.82 -13.68
C ASP A 209 -5.12 -0.43 -13.79
N VAL A 210 -5.90 -0.69 -12.75
CA VAL A 210 -6.91 -1.74 -12.69
C VAL A 210 -8.20 -1.12 -12.20
N ASP A 211 -9.18 -1.00 -13.11
CA ASP A 211 -10.52 -0.56 -12.74
C ASP A 211 -11.23 -1.65 -11.93
N VAL A 212 -11.69 -1.28 -10.74
CA VAL A 212 -12.45 -2.13 -9.82
C VAL A 212 -13.79 -1.50 -9.42
N THR A 213 -14.27 -0.55 -10.23
CA THR A 213 -15.56 0.12 -10.02
C THR A 213 -16.73 -0.87 -9.97
N ASP A 214 -16.62 -2.02 -10.64
CA ASP A 214 -17.62 -3.10 -10.63
C ASP A 214 -17.64 -3.91 -9.32
N LEU A 215 -16.57 -3.86 -8.53
CA LEU A 215 -16.37 -4.69 -7.34
C LEU A 215 -16.37 -3.89 -6.02
N VAL A 216 -15.96 -2.62 -6.08
CA VAL A 216 -15.74 -1.79 -4.90
C VAL A 216 -16.87 -0.78 -4.76
N ALA A 217 -17.64 -0.92 -3.68
CA ALA A 217 -18.80 -0.08 -3.38
C ALA A 217 -18.39 1.33 -2.92
N ASP A 218 -17.36 1.45 -2.07
CA ASP A 218 -16.88 2.72 -1.56
C ASP A 218 -15.37 2.71 -1.21
N HIS A 219 -14.90 3.80 -0.58
CA HIS A 219 -13.48 4.01 -0.27
C HIS A 219 -12.90 2.95 0.68
N TYR A 220 -13.73 2.33 1.53
CA TYR A 220 -13.28 1.41 2.58
C TYR A 220 -13.37 -0.05 2.14
N SER A 221 -14.17 -0.35 1.10
CA SER A 221 -14.48 -1.73 0.70
C SER A 221 -13.41 -2.46 -0.12
N TYR A 222 -12.25 -1.85 -0.43
CA TYR A 222 -11.29 -2.45 -1.38
C TYR A 222 -10.77 -3.83 -0.96
N VAL A 223 -10.60 -4.04 0.34
CA VAL A 223 -9.99 -5.25 0.95
C VAL A 223 -10.95 -6.01 1.87
N GLU A 224 -12.23 -5.62 1.88
CA GLU A 224 -13.24 -6.29 2.71
C GLU A 224 -13.39 -7.77 2.29
N PRO A 225 -13.71 -8.69 3.21
CA PRO A 225 -14.01 -10.06 2.87
C PRO A 225 -15.31 -10.18 2.06
N GLU A 226 -15.35 -11.10 1.10
CA GLU A 226 -16.52 -11.41 0.24
C GLU A 226 -16.99 -10.27 -0.69
N GLU A 227 -16.62 -9.02 -0.37
CA GLU A 227 -16.79 -7.82 -1.16
C GLU A 227 -15.41 -7.28 -1.58
N GLY A 228 -15.34 -6.21 -2.38
CA GLY A 228 -14.05 -5.63 -2.76
C GLY A 228 -13.29 -6.38 -3.87
N CYS A 229 -11.98 -6.13 -3.98
CA CYS A 229 -11.23 -6.44 -5.20
C CYS A 229 -10.06 -7.43 -5.04
N LEU A 230 -9.90 -8.04 -3.87
CA LEU A 230 -8.75 -8.92 -3.59
C LEU A 230 -8.69 -10.16 -4.50
N SER A 231 -9.82 -10.69 -4.96
CA SER A 231 -9.84 -11.76 -5.97
C SER A 231 -9.15 -11.36 -7.28
N ARG A 232 -9.29 -10.11 -7.71
CA ARG A 232 -8.62 -9.55 -8.89
C ARG A 232 -7.15 -9.23 -8.62
N VAL A 233 -6.79 -8.93 -7.38
CA VAL A 233 -5.40 -8.71 -6.94
C VAL A 233 -4.63 -10.02 -6.98
N VAL A 234 -5.14 -11.05 -6.30
CA VAL A 234 -4.56 -12.40 -6.20
C VAL A 234 -4.21 -12.94 -7.59
N GLY A 235 -5.16 -12.91 -8.53
CA GLY A 235 -4.94 -13.37 -9.91
C GLY A 235 -3.87 -12.59 -10.69
N ARG A 236 -3.47 -11.39 -10.23
CA ARG A 236 -2.40 -10.59 -10.85
C ARG A 236 -1.05 -10.76 -10.19
N ILE A 237 -1.01 -10.91 -8.88
CA ILE A 237 0.25 -10.99 -8.12
C ILE A 237 0.73 -12.43 -7.94
N GLY A 238 -0.09 -13.43 -8.31
CA GLY A 238 0.30 -14.85 -8.28
C GLY A 238 0.39 -15.43 -6.87
N VAL A 239 -0.37 -14.87 -5.92
CA VAL A 239 -0.50 -15.39 -4.57
C VAL A 239 -1.58 -16.46 -4.58
N GLU A 240 -1.23 -17.72 -4.32
CA GLU A 240 -2.18 -18.84 -4.17
C GLU A 240 -2.53 -19.08 -2.70
#